data_AF-A0A8H5BXS6-F1
#
_entry.id   AF-A0A8H5BXS6-F1
#
_cell.length_a   1.000
_cell.length_b   1.000
_cell.length_c   1.000
_cell.angle_alpha   90.00
_cell.angle_beta   90.00
_cell.angle_gamma   90.00
#
_symmetry.space_group_name_H-M   'P 1'
#
loop_
_entity.id
_entity.type
_entity.pdbx_description
1 polymer ?
#
loop_
_entity_poly.entity_id
_entity_poly.type
_entity_poly.pdbx_seq_one_letter_code
_entity_poly.pdbx_strand_id
1 'polypeptide(L)'
;MFKKFSPATDIATHTPMKTSVQRKLREDILHQWQIEPETLEAVWPKKEGLVLVKCREHISIYTVNSEPLFFQHFDGPYYPTLKFLHKWHCFM
;
A
#
# COMPACT_ATOMS: atom_id res chain seq x y z
N MET A 1 15.09 5.95 0.53
CA MET A 1 14.16 4.86 0.20
C MET A 1 14.12 4.55 -1.30
N PHE A 2 13.65 5.44 -2.20
CA PHE A 2 13.49 5.08 -3.63
C PHE A 2 14.48 5.74 -4.63
N LYS A 3 15.51 6.46 -4.17
CA LYS A 3 16.40 7.27 -5.04
C LYS A 3 17.19 6.47 -6.10
N LYS A 4 17.43 5.17 -5.87
CA LYS A 4 18.10 4.25 -6.81
C LYS A 4 17.27 2.99 -7.10
N PHE A 5 15.96 3.03 -6.83
CA PHE A 5 15.10 1.86 -6.99
C PHE A 5 14.91 1.52 -8.46
N SER A 6 15.20 0.26 -8.83
CA SER A 6 14.92 -0.29 -10.15
C SER A 6 13.99 -1.50 -10.02
N PRO A 7 12.80 -1.48 -10.64
CA PRO A 7 11.85 -2.60 -10.59
C PRO A 7 12.45 -3.93 -11.03
N ALA A 8 13.38 -3.91 -11.98
CA ALA A 8 13.99 -5.12 -12.55
C ALA A 8 14.97 -5.79 -11.59
N THR A 9 15.55 -5.06 -10.65
CA THR A 9 16.54 -5.61 -9.72
C THR A 9 15.99 -5.73 -8.31
N ASP A 10 15.20 -4.76 -7.85
CA ASP A 10 14.92 -4.62 -6.42
C ASP A 10 13.63 -5.28 -5.97
N ILE A 11 12.82 -5.81 -6.89
CA ILE A 11 11.64 -6.60 -6.58
C ILE A 11 12.06 -8.05 -6.38
N ALA A 12 11.79 -8.59 -5.19
CA ALA A 12 12.16 -9.95 -4.83
C ALA A 12 10.99 -10.92 -5.04
N THR A 13 9.79 -10.57 -4.59
CA THR A 13 8.65 -11.51 -4.60
C THR A 13 7.31 -10.79 -4.59
N HIS A 14 6.34 -11.34 -5.31
CA HIS A 14 4.94 -10.95 -5.24
C HIS A 14 4.15 -11.99 -4.46
N THR A 15 3.36 -11.56 -3.48
CA THR A 15 2.57 -12.46 -2.64
C THR A 15 1.14 -11.94 -2.55
N PRO A 16 0.14 -12.67 -3.08
CA PRO A 16 -1.25 -12.30 -2.87
C PRO A 16 -1.60 -12.46 -1.39
N MET A 17 -2.19 -11.42 -0.81
CA MET A 17 -2.48 -11.36 0.61
C MET A 17 -3.81 -12.04 0.91
N LYS A 18 -3.83 -12.83 1.99
CA LYS A 18 -5.07 -13.45 2.49
C LYS A 18 -6.05 -12.38 2.96
N THR A 19 -7.34 -12.64 2.81
CA THR A 19 -8.42 -11.73 3.19
C THR A 19 -8.37 -11.31 4.67
N SER A 20 -7.95 -12.19 5.57
CA SER A 20 -7.77 -11.87 6.99
C SER A 20 -6.69 -10.81 7.24
N VAL A 21 -5.57 -10.90 6.53
CA VAL A 21 -4.48 -9.93 6.64
C VAL A 21 -4.87 -8.60 6.00
N GLN A 22 -5.60 -8.65 4.88
CA GLN A 22 -6.14 -7.45 4.25
C GLN A 22 -7.09 -6.68 5.19
N ARG A 23 -7.95 -7.37 5.93
CA ARG A 23 -8.85 -6.74 6.91
C ARG A 23 -8.07 -6.02 8.01
N LYS A 24 -7.07 -6.69 8.59
CA LYS A 24 -6.20 -6.10 9.61
C LYS A 24 -5.47 -4.86 9.07
N LEU A 25 -4.90 -4.96 7.86
CA LEU A 25 -4.21 -3.84 7.22
C LEU A 25 -5.12 -2.62 7.02
N ARG A 26 -6.39 -2.84 6.63
CA ARG A 26 -7.36 -1.74 6.52
C ARG A 26 -7.59 -1.05 7.86
N GLU A 27 -7.79 -1.82 8.92
CA GLU A 27 -7.98 -1.28 10.28
C GLU A 27 -6.76 -0.48 10.73
N ASP A 28 -5.55 -1.01 10.50
CA ASP A 28 -4.29 -0.34 10.84
C ASP A 28 -4.15 1.00 10.08
N ILE A 29 -4.45 1.03 8.78
CA ILE A 29 -4.36 2.25 7.95
C ILE A 29 -5.38 3.31 8.38
N LEU A 30 -6.63 2.90 8.64
CA LEU A 30 -7.69 3.80 9.12
C LEU A 30 -7.30 4.44 10.45
N HIS A 31 -6.75 3.66 11.37
CA HIS A 31 -6.29 4.14 12.67
C HIS A 31 -5.07 5.06 12.53
N GLN A 32 -4.12 4.72 11.67
CA GLN A 32 -2.85 5.46 11.55
C GLN A 32 -3.02 6.83 10.86
N TRP A 33 -3.79 6.90 9.77
CA TRP A 33 -3.93 8.11 8.97
C TRP A 33 -5.21 8.90 9.24
N GLN A 34 -6.09 8.39 10.11
CA GLN A 34 -7.39 8.99 10.43
C GLN A 34 -8.19 9.35 9.16
N ILE A 35 -8.10 8.50 8.13
CA ILE A 35 -8.86 8.66 6.89
C ILE A 35 -10.26 8.11 7.05
N GLU A 36 -11.21 8.68 6.30
CA GLU A 36 -12.57 8.18 6.30
C GLU A 36 -12.64 6.77 5.66
N PRO A 37 -13.46 5.86 6.19
CA PRO A 37 -13.63 4.53 5.60
C PRO A 37 -14.08 4.56 4.14
N GLU A 38 -14.89 5.56 3.78
CA GLU A 38 -15.39 5.77 2.42
C GLU A 38 -14.26 6.12 1.45
N THR A 39 -13.31 6.95 1.91
CA THR A 39 -12.10 7.31 1.18
C THR A 39 -11.24 6.08 0.90
N LEU A 40 -11.07 5.21 1.90
CA LEU A 40 -10.30 3.97 1.73
C LEU A 40 -11.02 2.96 0.81
N GLU A 41 -12.34 2.84 0.88
CA GLU A 41 -13.12 1.94 0.02
C GLU A 41 -13.09 2.39 -1.45
N ALA A 42 -13.08 3.69 -1.72
CA ALA A 42 -12.97 4.24 -3.07
C ALA A 42 -11.61 3.90 -3.73
N VAL A 43 -10.53 3.83 -2.95
CA VAL A 43 -9.19 3.50 -3.47
C VAL A 43 -8.94 2.00 -3.48
N TRP A 44 -9.29 1.32 -2.39
CA TRP A 44 -9.10 -0.11 -2.24
C TRP A 44 -10.43 -0.77 -1.88
N PRO A 45 -11.23 -1.16 -2.89
CA PRO A 45 -12.51 -1.83 -2.67
C PRO A 45 -12.34 -3.19 -1.99
N LYS A 46 -13.28 -3.59 -1.14
CA LYS A 46 -13.25 -4.89 -0.42
C LYS A 46 -13.20 -6.12 -1.33
N LYS A 47 -13.70 -6.00 -2.55
CA LYS A 47 -13.70 -7.07 -3.56
C LYS A 47 -12.32 -7.28 -4.19
N GLU A 48 -11.46 -6.26 -4.14
CA GLU A 48 -10.17 -6.27 -4.82
C GLU A 48 -9.10 -6.92 -3.94
N GLY A 49 -8.36 -7.86 -4.55
CA GLY A 49 -7.24 -8.53 -3.91
C GLY A 49 -6.03 -7.61 -3.76
N LEU A 50 -5.37 -7.69 -2.60
CA LEU A 50 -4.12 -6.97 -2.36
C LEU A 50 -2.92 -7.88 -2.62
N VAL A 51 -1.92 -7.37 -3.33
CA VAL A 51 -0.66 -8.06 -3.56
C VAL A 51 0.45 -7.32 -2.81
N LEU A 52 1.14 -8.03 -1.93
CA LEU A 52 2.36 -7.58 -1.28
C LEU A 52 3.53 -7.85 -2.21
N VAL A 53 4.22 -6.78 -2.60
CA VAL A 53 5.47 -6.82 -3.35
C VAL A 53 6.59 -6.58 -2.36
N LYS A 54 7.38 -7.62 -2.10
CA LYS A 54 8.58 -7.53 -1.25
C LYS A 54 9.74 -7.06 -2.11
N CYS A 55 10.38 -6.00 -1.65
CA CYS A 55 11.56 -5.43 -2.26
C CYS A 55 12.79 -5.68 -1.39
N ARG A 56 13.97 -5.39 -1.95
CA ARG A 56 15.23 -5.32 -1.20
C ARG A 56 15.15 -4.21 -0.14
N GLU A 57 16.05 -4.24 0.84
CA GLU A 57 16.09 -3.28 1.96
C GLU A 57 14.86 -3.31 2.88
N HIS A 58 14.17 -4.46 2.99
CA HIS A 58 12.99 -4.64 3.85
C HIS A 58 11.85 -3.67 3.51
N ILE A 59 11.71 -3.34 2.23
CA ILE A 59 10.60 -2.54 1.73
C ILE A 59 9.46 -3.47 1.31
N SER A 60 8.26 -3.20 1.83
CA SER A 60 7.03 -3.91 1.50
C SER A 60 6.09 -2.95 0.79
N ILE A 61 5.71 -3.24 -0.44
CA ILE A 61 4.80 -2.39 -1.23
C ILE A 61 3.49 -3.13 -1.42
N TYR A 62 2.38 -2.45 -1.12
CA TYR A 62 1.03 -2.99 -1.25
C TYR A 62 0.39 -2.46 -2.53
N THR A 63 0.05 -3.37 -3.42
CA THR A 63 -0.48 -3.07 -4.75
C THR A 63 -1.88 -3.65 -4.94
N VAL A 64 -2.75 -2.88 -5.58
CA VAL A 64 -4.09 -3.31 -6.02
C VAL A 64 -4.16 -3.12 -7.52
N ASN A 65 -4.53 -4.15 -8.28
CA ASN A 65 -4.57 -4.08 -9.75
C ASN A 65 -3.28 -3.55 -10.39
N SER A 66 -2.13 -3.94 -9.82
CA SER A 66 -0.78 -3.47 -10.22
C SER A 66 -0.49 -1.99 -9.95
N GLU A 67 -1.37 -1.26 -9.25
CA GLU A 67 -1.13 0.10 -8.79
C GLU A 67 -0.64 0.09 -7.33
N PRO A 68 0.53 0.70 -7.00
CA PRO A 68 1.01 0.79 -5.63
C PRO A 68 0.25 1.84 -4.84
N LEU A 69 -0.35 1.41 -3.73
CA LEU A 69 -1.14 2.28 -2.86
C LEU A 69 -0.38 2.68 -1.60
N PHE A 70 0.20 1.69 -0.93
CA PHE A 70 0.91 1.88 0.33
C PHE A 70 2.28 1.20 0.28
N PHE A 71 3.20 1.67 1.09
CA PHE A 71 4.46 1.01 1.33
C PHE A 71 4.82 1.05 2.81
N GLN A 72 5.62 0.09 3.23
CA GLN A 72 6.14 -0.04 4.58
C GLN A 72 7.64 -0.28 4.47
N HIS A 73 8.39 0.24 5.44
CA HIS A 73 9.83 0.01 5.56
C HIS A 73 10.11 -0.65 6.90
N PHE A 74 10.69 -1.85 6.87
CA PHE A 74 10.76 -2.75 8.03
C PHE A 74 9.36 -2.96 8.65
N ASP A 75 9.25 -2.94 9.97
CA ASP A 75 7.99 -2.99 10.73
C ASP A 75 7.48 -1.59 11.09
N GLY A 76 7.84 -0.59 10.28
CA GLY A 76 7.41 0.79 10.47
C GLY A 76 5.93 1.03 10.11
N PRO A 77 5.47 2.28 10.23
CA PRO A 77 4.13 2.67 9.80
C PRO A 77 3.93 2.49 8.28
N TYR A 78 2.68 2.35 7.86
CA TYR A 78 2.30 2.32 6.45
C TYR A 78 2.30 3.73 5.89
N TYR A 79 2.92 3.96 4.74
CA TYR A 79 2.95 5.24 4.05
C TYR A 79 2.20 5.16 2.72
N PRO A 80 1.32 6.12 2.40
CA PRO A 80 0.69 6.20 1.10
C PRO A 80 1.68 6.61 0.02
N THR A 81 1.42 6.21 -1.23
CA THR A 81 2.21 6.70 -2.37
C THR A 81 1.89 8.17 -2.69
N LEU A 82 2.83 8.90 -3.28
CA LEU A 82 2.60 10.29 -3.72
C LEU A 82 1.45 10.37 -4.74
N LYS A 83 1.31 9.37 -5.61
CA LYS A 83 0.21 9.29 -6.58
C LYS A 83 -1.15 9.18 -5.89
N PHE A 84 -1.21 8.39 -4.80
CA PHE A 84 -2.39 8.33 -3.93
C PHE A 84 -2.68 9.71 -3.32
N LEU A 85 -1.67 10.34 -2.71
CA LEU A 85 -1.84 11.66 -2.09
C LEU A 85 -2.30 12.72 -3.10
N HIS A 86 -1.72 12.77 -4.29
CA HIS A 86 -2.08 13.75 -5.32
C HIS A 86 -3.53 13.60 -5.81
N LYS A 87 -4.05 12.37 -5.89
CA LYS A 87 -5.47 12.14 -6.24
C LYS A 87 -6.42 12.72 -5.19
N TRP A 88 -6.01 12.75 -3.92
CA TRP A 88 -6.85 13.18 -2.80
C TRP A 88 -6.61 14.62 -2.35
N HIS A 89 -5.42 15.17 -2.54
CA HIS A 89 -5.11 16.58 -2.24
C HIS A 89 -5.78 17.56 -3.20
N CYS A 90 -6.37 17.07 -4.30
CA CYS A 90 -7.22 17.87 -5.19
C CYS A 90 -8.67 17.99 -4.68
N PHE A 91 -9.03 17.24 -3.65
CA PHE A 91 -10.37 17.22 -3.05
C PHE A 91 -10.45 17.87 -1.66
N MET A 92 -9.37 18.50 -1.19
CA MET A 92 -9.32 19.26 0.07
C MET A 92 -9.21 20.76 -0.19
#